data_AF-A0A7X7ARU9-F1
#
_entry.id   AF-A0A7X7ARU9-F1
#
_cell.length_a   1.000
_cell.length_b   1.000
_cell.length_c   1.000
_cell.angle_alpha   90.00
_cell.angle_beta   90.00
_cell.angle_gamma   90.00
#
_symmetry.space_group_name_H-M   'P 1'
#
loop_
_entity.id
_entity.type
_entity.pdbx_description
1 polymer ?
#
loop_
_entity_poly.entity_id
_entity_poly.type
_entity_poly.pdbx_seq_one_letter_code
_entity_poly.pdbx_strand_id
1 'polypeptide(L)'
;MNKNLKDYVVKNIFPIYEKNDKGHNIEHIDYVVRRSLEFAKQHKNLNTDIVFVVAAFHDLGHYINPKEHEMVAANLFMEDEYMMSYFDSKQRNIVYEAILDHRASSKTKPRTIYGEIVSSADRNTSIENSITRTFLYRLSNNSKDSLDVIVEDSRNHLISKFGNEGYAKEKMFFHDKEYTLFLNNLNQLLENYENFRKEYLIINNIKETDKCIEFIFDEISKHNPNMSLDEKLYYTYNKLDTIKTFNEIKEIILDIKKIDEKEYYFKDINKDLIYYIEKNIFPQYKKNDKGHGLEHILEVIRRSFALNETFKLNLNSDLLYSISAFHDLGKYIDSSTHEKIAASMFADDKFMKEYFSEEDREIIIKAIEDHRSSKEDEPRSVYGMIISSADRNTDINTVFRRSYFVGLERQPNTVISEYLTFTRERLLKKYSLDNPENIFHEDIIYNNFIKEMRELLQNETRFNELYSLVNNFVDRNLTLIESENSSNKNESNIDLKAKELTKKK
;
A
#
# COMPACT_ATOMS: atom_id res chain seq x y z
N MET A 1 31.99 -23.79 -37.50
CA MET A 1 31.12 -24.76 -36.82
C MET A 1 30.63 -25.81 -37.80
N ASN A 2 30.78 -27.09 -37.46
CA ASN A 2 30.33 -28.22 -38.28
C ASN A 2 28.80 -28.35 -38.28
N LYS A 3 28.20 -28.54 -39.45
CA LYS A 3 26.74 -28.62 -39.62
C LYS A 3 26.15 -29.89 -38.99
N ASN A 4 26.80 -31.04 -39.16
CA ASN A 4 26.30 -32.32 -38.63
C ASN A 4 26.28 -32.32 -37.09
N LEU A 5 27.31 -31.75 -36.46
CA LEU A 5 27.36 -31.55 -35.02
C LEU A 5 26.21 -30.66 -34.54
N LYS A 6 25.99 -29.52 -35.21
CA LYS A 6 24.90 -28.61 -34.87
C LYS A 6 23.54 -29.30 -34.98
N ASP A 7 23.29 -29.99 -36.10
CA ASP A 7 22.04 -30.70 -36.34
C ASP A 7 21.81 -31.80 -35.29
N TYR A 8 22.86 -32.50 -34.87
CA TYR A 8 22.78 -33.48 -33.78
C TYR A 8 22.38 -32.84 -32.45
N VAL A 9 23.06 -31.76 -32.04
CA VAL A 9 22.78 -31.07 -30.77
C VAL A 9 21.35 -30.52 -30.74
N VAL A 10 20.92 -29.86 -31.81
CA VAL A 10 19.56 -29.32 -31.93
C VAL A 10 18.50 -30.43 -31.87
N LYS A 11 18.76 -31.59 -32.47
CA LYS A 11 17.79 -32.68 -32.53
C LYS A 11 17.74 -33.52 -31.24
N ASN A 12 18.86 -33.72 -30.56
CA ASN A 12 18.97 -34.71 -29.48
C ASN A 12 19.25 -34.11 -28.11
N ILE A 13 19.94 -32.96 -28.04
CA ILE A 13 20.33 -32.34 -26.76
C ILE A 13 19.35 -31.25 -26.38
N PHE A 14 19.04 -30.34 -27.30
CA PHE A 14 18.15 -29.21 -27.02
C PHE A 14 16.76 -29.61 -26.49
N PRO A 15 16.09 -30.67 -26.97
CA PRO A 15 14.81 -31.10 -26.42
C PRO A 15 14.86 -31.53 -24.95
N ILE A 16 16.03 -31.92 -24.42
CA ILE A 16 16.16 -32.32 -23.01
C ILE A 16 15.89 -31.14 -22.07
N TYR A 17 16.15 -29.91 -22.52
CA TYR A 17 15.90 -28.70 -21.76
C TYR A 17 14.41 -28.41 -21.50
N GLU A 18 13.48 -29.12 -22.15
CA GLU A 18 12.06 -29.12 -21.78
C GLU A 18 11.82 -29.65 -20.35
N LYS A 19 12.77 -30.42 -19.81
CA LYS A 19 12.71 -30.95 -18.43
C LYS A 19 13.26 -29.99 -17.39
N ASN A 20 14.02 -28.97 -17.80
CA ASN A 20 14.61 -27.98 -16.89
C ASN A 20 13.57 -26.96 -16.42
N ASP A 21 13.90 -26.20 -15.37
CA ASP A 21 13.07 -25.07 -14.96
C ASP A 21 13.17 -23.90 -15.95
N LYS A 22 12.29 -22.89 -15.78
CA LYS A 22 12.25 -21.70 -16.64
C LYS A 22 13.57 -20.92 -16.70
N GLY A 23 14.42 -21.03 -15.68
CA GLY A 23 15.69 -20.30 -15.62
C GLY A 23 16.81 -20.94 -16.43
N HIS A 24 16.68 -22.24 -16.75
CA HIS A 24 17.69 -23.03 -17.43
C HIS A 24 17.07 -23.80 -18.61
N ASN A 25 16.08 -23.20 -19.28
CA ASN A 25 15.40 -23.77 -20.43
C ASN A 25 16.14 -23.46 -21.75
N ILE A 26 15.57 -23.86 -22.88
CA ILE A 26 16.24 -23.71 -24.19
C ILE A 26 16.55 -22.25 -24.57
N GLU A 27 15.71 -21.30 -24.16
CA GLU A 27 15.93 -19.88 -24.45
C GLU A 27 17.19 -19.35 -23.76
N HIS A 28 17.43 -19.80 -22.52
CA HIS A 28 18.66 -19.52 -21.80
C HIS A 28 19.88 -20.11 -22.53
N ILE A 29 19.80 -21.36 -22.97
CA ILE A 29 20.91 -22.03 -23.67
C ILE A 29 21.23 -21.37 -25.01
N ASP A 30 20.21 -21.00 -25.79
CA ASP A 30 20.40 -20.27 -27.05
C ASP A 30 21.09 -18.91 -26.81
N TYR A 31 20.72 -18.23 -25.71
CA TYR A 31 21.38 -16.99 -25.29
C TYR A 31 22.86 -17.22 -24.96
N VAL A 32 23.19 -18.24 -24.16
CA VAL A 32 24.57 -18.57 -23.78
C VAL A 32 25.38 -18.98 -25.00
N VAL A 33 24.85 -19.86 -25.87
CA VAL A 33 25.49 -20.29 -27.12
C VAL A 33 25.86 -19.09 -27.99
N ARG A 34 24.90 -18.18 -28.23
CA ARG A 34 25.13 -16.98 -29.03
C ARG A 34 26.25 -16.13 -28.43
N ARG A 35 26.22 -15.89 -27.12
CA ARG A 35 27.25 -15.09 -26.44
C ARG A 35 28.61 -15.75 -26.42
N SER A 36 28.67 -17.05 -26.17
CA SER A 36 29.92 -17.81 -26.22
C SER A 36 30.59 -17.71 -27.59
N LEU A 37 29.81 -17.78 -28.67
CA LEU A 37 30.31 -17.58 -30.04
C LEU A 37 30.78 -16.14 -30.30
N GLU A 38 30.11 -15.12 -29.75
CA GLU A 38 30.59 -13.73 -29.82
C GLU A 38 31.92 -13.54 -29.08
N PHE A 39 32.06 -14.09 -27.87
CA PHE A 39 33.32 -14.03 -27.12
C PHE A 39 34.45 -14.78 -27.82
N ALA A 40 34.14 -15.92 -28.46
CA ALA A 40 35.13 -16.66 -29.23
C ALA A 40 35.74 -15.83 -30.37
N LYS A 41 35.01 -14.86 -30.94
CA LYS A 41 35.55 -13.95 -31.99
C LYS A 41 36.65 -13.02 -31.48
N GLN A 42 36.74 -12.79 -30.17
CA GLN A 42 37.79 -11.95 -29.58
C GLN A 42 39.17 -12.64 -29.58
N HIS A 43 39.22 -13.94 -29.89
CA HIS A 43 40.45 -14.73 -29.96
C HIS A 43 40.67 -15.33 -31.33
N LYS A 44 41.94 -15.39 -31.75
CA LYS A 44 42.32 -16.10 -32.97
C LYS A 44 42.45 -17.60 -32.67
N ASN A 45 41.90 -18.44 -33.54
CA ASN A 45 42.10 -19.91 -33.58
C ASN A 45 41.38 -20.74 -32.49
N LEU A 46 40.23 -20.31 -31.98
CA LEU A 46 39.40 -21.18 -31.14
C LEU A 46 38.59 -22.18 -31.97
N ASN A 47 38.44 -23.40 -31.45
CA ASN A 47 37.56 -24.39 -32.05
C ASN A 47 36.09 -24.06 -31.71
N THR A 48 35.36 -23.52 -32.67
CA THR A 48 33.95 -23.13 -32.49
C THR A 48 33.03 -24.30 -32.15
N ASP A 49 33.41 -25.54 -32.52
CA ASP A 49 32.62 -26.73 -32.19
C ASP A 49 32.67 -27.00 -30.68
N ILE A 50 33.84 -26.84 -30.06
CA ILE A 50 34.01 -26.97 -28.59
C ILE A 50 33.25 -25.85 -27.88
N VAL A 51 33.35 -24.60 -28.36
CA VAL A 51 32.58 -23.46 -27.78
C VAL A 51 31.09 -23.75 -27.79
N PHE A 52 30.57 -24.20 -28.94
CA PHE A 52 29.16 -24.52 -29.12
C PHE A 52 28.71 -25.65 -28.19
N VAL A 53 29.48 -26.73 -28.12
CA VAL A 53 29.12 -27.91 -27.30
C VAL A 53 29.20 -27.62 -25.81
N VAL A 54 30.23 -26.91 -25.34
CA VAL A 54 30.31 -26.50 -23.92
C VAL A 54 29.07 -25.69 -23.54
N ALA A 55 28.71 -24.67 -24.33
CA ALA A 55 27.51 -23.87 -24.07
C ALA A 55 26.22 -24.69 -24.16
N ALA A 56 26.13 -25.63 -25.10
CA ALA A 56 24.95 -26.48 -25.28
C ALA A 56 24.76 -27.53 -24.18
N PHE A 57 25.81 -27.89 -23.45
CA PHE A 57 25.75 -28.93 -22.41
C PHE A 57 25.83 -28.41 -20.99
N HIS A 58 26.34 -27.19 -20.74
CA HIS A 58 26.75 -26.76 -19.38
C HIS A 58 25.67 -26.96 -18.30
N ASP A 59 24.40 -26.72 -18.65
CA ASP A 59 23.23 -26.84 -17.76
C ASP A 59 22.36 -28.08 -18.00
N LEU A 60 22.81 -29.02 -18.83
CA LEU A 60 22.01 -30.19 -19.22
C LEU A 60 21.65 -31.08 -18.02
N GLY A 61 22.48 -31.06 -16.97
CA GLY A 61 22.28 -31.83 -15.74
C GLY A 61 21.25 -31.24 -14.76
N HIS A 62 20.71 -30.05 -15.01
CA HIS A 62 19.93 -29.31 -14.00
C HIS A 62 18.63 -30.03 -13.61
N TYR A 63 17.90 -30.66 -14.55
CA TYR A 63 16.69 -31.45 -14.21
C TYR A 63 16.96 -32.70 -13.37
N ILE A 64 18.20 -33.20 -13.36
CA ILE A 64 18.60 -34.40 -12.60
C ILE A 64 19.02 -33.99 -11.19
N ASN A 65 19.99 -33.06 -11.10
CA ASN A 65 20.49 -32.59 -9.81
C ASN A 65 20.95 -31.13 -9.92
N PRO A 66 20.11 -30.15 -9.55
CA PRO A 66 20.45 -28.72 -9.60
C PRO A 66 21.70 -28.34 -8.78
N LYS A 67 21.97 -29.05 -7.67
CA LYS A 67 23.07 -28.70 -6.75
C LYS A 67 24.44 -29.01 -7.37
N GLU A 68 24.51 -30.07 -8.14
CA GLU A 68 25.73 -30.61 -8.76
C GLU A 68 25.58 -30.74 -10.29
N HIS A 69 24.78 -29.86 -10.90
CA HIS A 69 24.38 -29.96 -12.30
C HIS A 69 25.58 -29.91 -13.25
N GLU A 70 26.67 -29.24 -12.86
CA GLU A 70 27.91 -29.15 -13.63
C GLU A 70 28.56 -30.52 -13.78
N MET A 71 28.61 -31.31 -12.70
CA MET A 71 29.16 -32.66 -12.71
C MET A 71 28.28 -33.60 -13.53
N VAL A 72 26.96 -33.50 -13.36
CA VAL A 72 26.01 -34.31 -14.12
C VAL A 72 26.08 -33.97 -15.62
N ALA A 73 26.09 -32.69 -15.98
CA ALA A 73 26.23 -32.23 -17.35
C ALA A 73 27.53 -32.72 -18.00
N ALA A 74 28.65 -32.64 -17.27
CA ALA A 74 29.94 -33.10 -17.75
C ALA A 74 29.97 -34.62 -17.98
N ASN A 75 29.33 -35.40 -17.10
CA ASN A 75 29.18 -36.85 -17.27
C ASN A 75 28.26 -37.21 -18.44
N LEU A 76 27.10 -36.54 -18.58
CA LEU A 76 26.21 -36.73 -19.72
C LEU A 76 26.92 -36.44 -21.06
N PHE A 77 27.78 -35.42 -21.11
CA PHE A 77 28.62 -35.16 -22.27
C PHE A 77 29.60 -36.31 -22.56
N MET A 78 30.22 -36.88 -21.53
CA MET A 78 31.17 -37.98 -21.67
C MET A 78 30.51 -39.31 -22.07
N GLU A 79 29.24 -39.49 -21.73
CA GLU A 79 28.43 -40.68 -22.04
C GLU A 79 27.72 -40.59 -23.40
N ASP A 80 27.60 -39.39 -23.99
CA ASP A 80 26.96 -39.23 -25.30
C ASP A 80 27.79 -39.87 -26.42
N GLU A 81 27.25 -40.94 -27.03
CA GLU A 81 27.95 -41.74 -28.03
C GLU A 81 28.39 -40.92 -29.25
N TYR A 82 27.60 -39.92 -29.65
CA TYR A 82 27.96 -39.05 -30.77
C TYR A 82 29.14 -38.15 -30.39
N MET A 83 29.11 -37.52 -29.21
CA MET A 83 30.23 -36.71 -28.71
C MET A 83 31.50 -37.54 -28.51
N MET A 84 31.35 -38.80 -28.05
CA MET A 84 32.46 -39.75 -27.97
C MET A 84 33.09 -40.04 -29.34
N SER A 85 32.28 -40.20 -30.38
CA SER A 85 32.80 -40.47 -31.74
C SER A 85 33.35 -39.22 -32.44
N TYR A 86 32.81 -38.04 -32.13
CA TYR A 86 33.10 -36.79 -32.83
C TYR A 86 34.38 -36.11 -32.34
N PHE A 87 34.62 -36.10 -31.02
CA PHE A 87 35.77 -35.45 -30.41
C PHE A 87 36.84 -36.47 -30.00
N ASP A 88 38.11 -36.11 -30.21
CA ASP A 88 39.23 -36.89 -29.68
C ASP A 88 39.31 -36.80 -28.13
N SER A 89 40.10 -37.69 -27.51
CA SER A 89 40.21 -37.76 -26.04
C SER A 89 40.65 -36.45 -25.39
N LYS A 90 41.52 -35.67 -26.05
CA LYS A 90 42.01 -34.38 -25.55
C LYS A 90 40.92 -33.32 -25.63
N GLN A 91 40.18 -33.27 -26.74
CA GLN A 91 39.06 -32.36 -26.94
C GLN A 91 37.93 -32.65 -25.96
N ARG A 92 37.59 -33.93 -25.72
CA ARG A 92 36.57 -34.31 -24.74
C ARG A 92 36.95 -33.88 -23.32
N ASN A 93 38.21 -34.05 -22.93
CA ASN A 93 38.66 -33.57 -21.61
C ASN A 93 38.51 -32.04 -21.50
N ILE A 94 38.88 -31.28 -22.55
CA ILE A 94 38.69 -29.82 -22.57
C ILE A 94 37.22 -29.42 -22.38
N VAL A 95 36.30 -30.10 -23.06
CA VAL A 95 34.85 -29.85 -22.92
C VAL A 95 34.38 -30.19 -21.50
N TYR A 96 34.77 -31.36 -20.99
CA TYR A 96 34.45 -31.82 -19.65
C TYR A 96 34.90 -30.81 -18.57
N GLU A 97 36.15 -30.36 -18.62
CA GLU A 97 36.68 -29.37 -17.69
C GLU A 97 35.96 -28.02 -17.81
N ALA A 98 35.66 -27.59 -19.04
CA ALA A 98 34.95 -26.34 -19.28
C ALA A 98 33.52 -26.35 -18.72
N ILE A 99 32.81 -27.48 -18.84
CA ILE A 99 31.48 -27.67 -18.24
C ILE A 99 31.57 -27.67 -16.71
N LEU A 100 32.53 -28.38 -16.11
CA LEU A 100 32.68 -28.40 -14.65
C LEU A 100 32.97 -27.02 -14.04
N ASP A 101 33.73 -26.21 -14.76
CA ASP A 101 34.28 -24.97 -14.21
C ASP A 101 33.37 -23.75 -14.39
N HIS A 102 32.22 -23.87 -15.07
CA HIS A 102 31.45 -22.71 -15.50
C HIS A 102 30.76 -21.93 -14.36
N ARG A 103 30.44 -22.59 -13.24
CA ARG A 103 29.60 -22.03 -12.17
C ARG A 103 30.14 -20.72 -11.60
N ALA A 104 29.30 -19.68 -11.60
CA ALA A 104 29.67 -18.35 -11.11
C ALA A 104 30.13 -18.31 -9.64
N SER A 105 29.66 -19.22 -8.78
CA SER A 105 30.05 -19.29 -7.36
C SER A 105 31.33 -20.10 -7.10
N SER A 106 31.89 -20.79 -8.09
CA SER A 106 33.15 -21.55 -7.93
C SER A 106 34.31 -20.64 -7.55
N LYS A 107 35.05 -20.93 -6.48
CA LYS A 107 36.16 -20.07 -6.02
C LYS A 107 37.40 -20.11 -6.93
N THR A 108 37.45 -21.06 -7.86
CA THR A 108 38.61 -21.29 -8.72
C THR A 108 38.37 -20.74 -10.12
N LYS A 109 39.43 -20.23 -10.75
CA LYS A 109 39.40 -19.82 -12.16
C LYS A 109 39.19 -21.06 -13.06
N PRO A 110 38.41 -20.96 -14.16
CA PRO A 110 38.30 -22.05 -15.12
C PRO A 110 39.64 -22.49 -15.68
N ARG A 111 39.83 -23.81 -15.85
CA ARG A 111 41.07 -24.42 -16.34
C ARG A 111 41.34 -24.15 -17.81
N THR A 112 40.29 -23.92 -18.59
CA THR A 112 40.37 -23.74 -20.04
C THR A 112 39.73 -22.42 -20.47
N ILE A 113 40.20 -21.87 -21.60
CA ILE A 113 39.58 -20.70 -22.22
C ILE A 113 38.12 -20.95 -22.60
N TYR A 114 37.75 -22.20 -22.91
CA TYR A 114 36.35 -22.57 -23.18
C TYR A 114 35.50 -22.45 -21.91
N GLY A 115 36.05 -22.82 -20.75
CA GLY A 115 35.45 -22.59 -19.44
C GLY A 115 35.30 -21.10 -19.11
N GLU A 116 36.32 -20.30 -19.40
CA GLU A 116 36.25 -18.83 -19.26
C GLU A 116 35.13 -18.23 -20.13
N ILE A 117 34.99 -18.72 -21.38
CA ILE A 117 33.97 -18.25 -22.34
C ILE A 117 32.57 -18.55 -21.83
N VAL A 118 32.29 -19.81 -21.46
CA VAL A 118 30.95 -20.19 -21.01
C VAL A 118 30.61 -19.52 -19.67
N SER A 119 31.58 -19.42 -18.75
CA SER A 119 31.38 -18.74 -17.46
C SER A 119 31.12 -17.23 -17.62
N SER A 120 31.63 -16.62 -18.69
CA SER A 120 31.34 -15.22 -19.02
C SER A 120 29.99 -15.08 -19.73
N ALA A 121 29.66 -16.02 -20.63
CA ALA A 121 28.44 -16.01 -21.44
C ALA A 121 27.16 -16.31 -20.65
N ASP A 122 27.26 -17.16 -19.63
CA ASP A 122 26.17 -17.54 -18.72
C ASP A 122 25.71 -16.39 -17.79
N ARG A 123 26.49 -15.31 -17.72
CA ARG A 123 26.14 -14.19 -16.83
C ARG A 123 24.93 -13.42 -17.34
N ASN A 124 23.86 -13.44 -16.54
CA ASN A 124 22.70 -12.57 -16.75
C ASN A 124 23.07 -11.08 -16.67
N THR A 125 22.49 -10.28 -17.57
CA THR A 125 22.66 -8.82 -17.67
C THR A 125 21.38 -8.03 -17.32
N SER A 126 20.33 -8.69 -16.83
CA SER A 126 19.07 -8.02 -16.42
C SER A 126 19.04 -7.71 -14.92
N ILE A 127 18.72 -6.45 -14.63
CA ILE A 127 18.47 -5.95 -13.27
C ILE A 127 17.20 -6.60 -12.72
N GLU A 128 16.15 -6.67 -13.53
CA GLU A 128 14.85 -7.25 -13.18
C GLU A 128 14.98 -8.70 -12.74
N ASN A 129 15.69 -9.52 -13.53
CA ASN A 129 15.93 -10.92 -13.20
C ASN A 129 16.81 -11.06 -11.95
N SER A 130 17.79 -10.18 -11.74
CA SER A 130 18.66 -10.21 -10.56
C SER A 130 17.88 -9.90 -9.28
N ILE A 131 16.99 -8.91 -9.34
CA ILE A 131 16.08 -8.53 -8.25
C ILE A 131 15.02 -9.62 -8.00
N THR A 132 14.46 -10.20 -9.06
CA THR A 132 13.42 -11.23 -8.94
C THR A 132 13.95 -12.51 -8.31
N ARG A 133 15.15 -12.94 -8.70
CA ARG A 133 15.76 -14.17 -8.17
C ARG A 133 16.10 -14.05 -6.68
N THR A 134 16.58 -12.89 -6.23
CA THR A 134 16.86 -12.68 -4.80
C THR A 134 15.59 -12.68 -3.98
N PHE A 135 14.52 -12.02 -4.47
CA PHE A 135 13.21 -12.06 -3.84
C PHE A 135 12.67 -13.47 -3.67
N LEU A 136 12.60 -14.26 -4.75
CA LEU A 136 12.09 -15.63 -4.72
C LEU A 136 12.91 -16.53 -3.78
N TYR A 137 14.24 -16.37 -3.78
CA TYR A 137 15.12 -17.13 -2.89
C TYR A 137 14.86 -16.80 -1.41
N ARG A 138 14.64 -15.53 -1.07
CA ARG A 138 14.31 -15.13 0.31
C ARG A 138 12.94 -15.65 0.69
N LEU A 139 11.95 -15.57 -0.19
CA LEU A 139 10.61 -16.09 0.08
C LEU A 139 10.63 -17.60 0.37
N SER A 140 11.45 -18.38 -0.34
CA SER A 140 11.54 -19.84 -0.14
C SER A 140 12.29 -20.27 1.12
N ASN A 141 13.26 -19.47 1.59
CA ASN A 141 14.16 -19.86 2.69
C ASN A 141 13.93 -19.08 4.00
N ASN A 142 13.31 -17.90 3.91
CA ASN A 142 13.19 -16.92 4.98
C ASN A 142 11.74 -16.38 5.09
N SER A 143 10.75 -17.27 5.04
CA SER A 143 9.32 -16.92 4.97
C SER A 143 8.73 -16.19 6.20
N LYS A 144 9.52 -16.00 7.27
CA LYS A 144 9.11 -15.32 8.50
C LYS A 144 9.73 -13.91 8.66
N ASP A 145 10.64 -13.54 7.77
CA ASP A 145 11.30 -12.23 7.84
C ASP A 145 10.35 -11.13 7.32
N SER A 146 10.48 -9.92 7.85
CA SER A 146 9.67 -8.78 7.38
C SER A 146 10.09 -8.34 5.97
N LEU A 147 9.22 -7.62 5.27
CA LEU A 147 9.51 -7.11 3.93
C LEU A 147 10.78 -6.24 3.91
N ASP A 148 10.98 -5.38 4.93
CA ASP A 148 12.17 -4.52 4.97
C ASP A 148 13.45 -5.34 5.16
N VAL A 149 13.42 -6.42 5.96
CA VAL A 149 14.55 -7.37 6.09
C VAL A 149 14.79 -8.10 4.77
N ILE A 150 13.74 -8.55 4.09
CA ILE A 150 13.86 -9.22 2.77
C ILE A 150 14.48 -8.28 1.73
N VAL A 151 14.05 -7.02 1.69
CA VAL A 151 14.58 -5.99 0.78
C VAL A 151 16.04 -5.72 1.11
N GLU A 152 16.38 -5.50 2.39
CA GLU A 152 17.74 -5.20 2.83
C GLU A 152 18.70 -6.37 2.55
N ASP A 153 18.31 -7.60 2.89
CA ASP A 153 19.12 -8.78 2.63
C ASP A 153 19.27 -9.10 1.14
N SER A 154 18.27 -8.73 0.33
CA SER A 154 18.37 -8.83 -1.13
C SER A 154 19.34 -7.79 -1.68
N ARG A 155 19.29 -6.54 -1.17
CA ARG A 155 20.24 -5.48 -1.51
C ARG A 155 21.67 -5.89 -1.14
N ASN A 156 21.87 -6.36 0.09
CA ASN A 156 23.18 -6.80 0.58
C ASN A 156 23.74 -7.96 -0.24
N HIS A 157 22.88 -8.92 -0.64
CA HIS A 157 23.28 -9.98 -1.56
C HIS A 157 23.74 -9.42 -2.92
N LEU A 158 22.98 -8.50 -3.51
CA LEU A 158 23.33 -7.88 -4.80
C LEU A 158 24.61 -7.04 -4.71
N ILE A 159 24.84 -6.32 -3.61
CA ILE A 159 26.11 -5.62 -3.34
C ILE A 159 27.27 -6.61 -3.25
N SER A 160 27.14 -7.69 -2.47
CA SER A 160 28.21 -8.68 -2.33
C SER A 160 28.57 -9.36 -3.65
N LYS A 161 27.59 -9.49 -4.56
CA LYS A 161 27.74 -10.18 -5.85
C LYS A 161 28.23 -9.24 -6.96
N PHE A 162 27.56 -8.12 -7.14
CA PHE A 162 27.72 -7.20 -8.29
C PHE A 162 28.25 -5.81 -7.92
N GLY A 163 28.43 -5.55 -6.63
CA GLY A 163 28.98 -4.30 -6.09
C GLY A 163 30.38 -3.98 -6.63
N ASN A 164 30.92 -2.84 -6.21
CA ASN A 164 32.26 -2.41 -6.66
C ASN A 164 33.37 -3.41 -6.34
N GLU A 165 33.24 -4.12 -5.21
CA GLU A 165 34.12 -5.21 -4.77
C GLU A 165 33.44 -6.59 -4.91
N GLY A 166 32.41 -6.69 -5.76
CA GLY A 166 31.61 -7.90 -5.91
C GLY A 166 32.34 -9.02 -6.67
N TYR A 167 32.22 -10.25 -6.19
CA TYR A 167 32.91 -11.42 -6.77
C TYR A 167 32.51 -11.73 -8.22
N ALA A 168 31.41 -11.18 -8.73
CA ALA A 168 30.99 -11.37 -10.11
C ALA A 168 31.79 -10.50 -11.11
N LYS A 169 32.52 -9.48 -10.66
CA LYS A 169 33.40 -8.66 -11.52
C LYS A 169 34.69 -9.40 -11.87
N GLU A 170 35.29 -10.09 -10.89
CA GLU A 170 36.58 -10.80 -11.05
C GLU A 170 36.52 -12.01 -11.99
N LYS A 171 35.32 -12.45 -12.34
CA LYS A 171 35.07 -13.64 -13.16
C LYS A 171 34.44 -13.34 -14.51
N MET A 172 34.52 -12.09 -14.95
CA MET A 172 34.25 -11.70 -16.32
C MET A 172 35.57 -11.66 -17.08
N PHE A 173 35.80 -12.65 -17.95
CA PHE A 173 37.10 -12.82 -18.62
C PHE A 173 37.19 -12.12 -19.97
N PHE A 174 36.06 -11.68 -20.52
CA PHE A 174 35.94 -11.07 -21.84
C PHE A 174 35.28 -9.70 -21.75
N HIS A 175 35.64 -8.83 -22.68
CA HIS A 175 35.03 -7.51 -22.76
C HIS A 175 33.58 -7.65 -23.25
N ASP A 176 32.64 -7.15 -22.45
CA ASP A 176 31.21 -7.18 -22.72
C ASP A 176 30.58 -5.85 -22.33
N LYS A 177 30.19 -5.07 -23.34
CA LYS A 177 29.58 -3.75 -23.14
C LYS A 177 28.24 -3.84 -22.42
N GLU A 178 27.44 -4.88 -22.69
CA GLU A 178 26.13 -5.06 -22.06
C GLU A 178 26.30 -5.35 -20.58
N TYR A 179 27.25 -6.22 -20.22
CA TYR A 179 27.54 -6.53 -18.82
C TYR A 179 28.15 -5.34 -18.07
N THR A 180 29.02 -4.55 -18.70
CA THR A 180 29.53 -3.31 -18.10
C THR A 180 28.40 -2.31 -17.84
N LEU A 181 27.49 -2.12 -18.79
CA LEU A 181 26.33 -1.23 -18.62
C LEU A 181 25.40 -1.73 -17.51
N PHE A 182 25.10 -3.04 -17.50
CA PHE A 182 24.34 -3.69 -16.44
C PHE A 182 24.94 -3.42 -15.05
N LEU A 183 26.26 -3.65 -14.88
CA LEU A 183 26.93 -3.42 -13.60
C LEU A 183 26.86 -1.96 -13.18
N ASN A 184 27.04 -1.00 -14.10
CA ASN A 184 26.96 0.42 -13.78
C ASN A 184 25.55 0.81 -13.33
N ASN A 185 24.52 0.42 -14.09
CA ASN A 185 23.13 0.73 -13.78
C ASN A 185 22.70 0.08 -12.44
N LEU A 186 23.09 -1.18 -12.21
CA LEU A 186 22.79 -1.87 -10.97
C LEU A 186 23.51 -1.22 -9.77
N ASN A 187 24.79 -0.85 -9.91
CA ASN A 187 25.51 -0.17 -8.83
C ASN A 187 24.88 1.19 -8.49
N GLN A 188 24.50 1.98 -9.50
CA GLN A 188 23.79 3.24 -9.29
C GLN A 188 22.45 3.03 -8.55
N LEU A 189 21.72 1.96 -8.86
CA LEU A 189 20.50 1.60 -8.14
C LEU A 189 20.78 1.19 -6.68
N LEU A 190 21.83 0.41 -6.44
CA LEU A 190 22.17 -0.12 -5.11
C LEU A 190 22.70 0.97 -4.14
N GLU A 191 23.26 2.07 -4.64
CA GLU A 191 23.80 3.17 -3.82
C GLU A 191 22.73 3.84 -2.95
N ASN A 192 21.53 4.03 -3.49
CA ASN A 192 20.41 4.67 -2.78
C ASN A 192 19.39 3.61 -2.35
N TYR A 193 19.29 3.39 -1.03
CA TYR A 193 18.36 2.41 -0.46
C TYR A 193 16.90 2.65 -0.86
N GLU A 194 16.43 3.90 -0.84
CA GLU A 194 15.03 4.23 -1.16
C GLU A 194 14.70 3.96 -2.63
N ASN A 195 15.60 4.33 -3.54
CA ASN A 195 15.44 4.03 -4.97
C ASN A 195 15.48 2.52 -5.23
N PHE A 196 16.42 1.81 -4.59
CA PHE A 196 16.48 0.36 -4.66
C PHE A 196 15.18 -0.28 -4.17
N ARG A 197 14.69 0.14 -2.99
CA ARG A 197 13.45 -0.38 -2.40
C ARG A 197 12.27 -0.18 -3.34
N LYS A 198 12.11 1.02 -3.90
CA LYS A 198 11.03 1.33 -4.84
C LYS A 198 11.06 0.42 -6.06
N GLU A 199 12.21 0.29 -6.73
CA GLU A 199 12.33 -0.57 -7.91
C GLU A 199 12.20 -2.06 -7.58
N TYR A 200 12.72 -2.48 -6.43
CA TYR A 200 12.58 -3.85 -5.94
C TYR A 200 11.12 -4.26 -5.80
N LEU A 201 10.27 -3.36 -5.28
CA LEU A 201 8.84 -3.58 -5.16
C LEU A 201 8.15 -3.63 -6.53
N ILE A 202 8.47 -2.69 -7.43
CA ILE A 202 7.89 -2.61 -8.78
C ILE A 202 8.18 -3.90 -9.58
N ILE A 203 9.44 -4.30 -9.66
CA ILE A 203 9.90 -5.44 -10.46
C ILE A 203 9.28 -6.76 -10.01
N ASN A 204 9.19 -6.95 -8.70
CA ASN A 204 8.58 -8.15 -8.12
C ASN A 204 7.04 -8.10 -8.12
N ASN A 205 6.44 -7.07 -8.75
CA ASN A 205 5.01 -6.80 -8.71
C ASN A 205 4.45 -6.74 -7.28
N ILE A 206 5.30 -6.34 -6.33
CA ILE A 206 4.91 -6.01 -4.97
C ILE A 206 4.34 -4.60 -5.03
N LYS A 207 3.12 -4.50 -5.57
CA LYS A 207 2.26 -3.34 -5.32
C LYS A 207 1.93 -3.33 -3.81
N GLU A 208 1.39 -2.24 -3.28
CA GLU A 208 0.52 -2.35 -2.10
C GLU A 208 -0.64 -3.28 -2.46
N THR A 209 -0.36 -4.57 -2.37
CA THR A 209 -1.31 -5.65 -2.53
C THR A 209 -2.07 -5.74 -1.21
N ASP A 210 -3.29 -6.24 -1.27
CA ASP A 210 -4.08 -6.59 -0.09
C ASP A 210 -3.24 -7.39 0.92
N LYS A 211 -2.36 -8.28 0.45
CA LYS A 211 -1.41 -9.02 1.29
C LYS A 211 -0.37 -8.16 2.02
N CYS A 212 0.11 -7.08 1.40
CA CYS A 212 1.05 -6.15 2.04
C CYS A 212 0.34 -5.30 3.10
N ILE A 213 -0.86 -4.81 2.78
CA ILE A 213 -1.73 -4.09 3.71
C ILE A 213 -2.08 -4.99 4.90
N GLU A 214 -2.47 -6.25 4.62
CA GLU A 214 -2.76 -7.28 5.62
C GLU A 214 -1.57 -7.53 6.53
N PHE A 215 -0.38 -7.75 5.96
CA PHE A 215 0.84 -7.99 6.73
C PHE A 215 1.16 -6.84 7.68
N ILE A 216 1.07 -5.59 7.21
CA ILE A 216 1.34 -4.41 8.05
C ILE A 216 0.31 -4.31 9.18
N PHE A 217 -0.97 -4.51 8.86
CA PHE A 217 -2.04 -4.50 9.87
C PHE A 217 -1.85 -5.59 10.92
N ASP A 218 -1.50 -6.81 10.50
CA ASP A 218 -1.27 -7.96 11.38
C ASP A 218 -0.06 -7.74 12.29
N GLU A 219 1.03 -7.19 11.76
CA GLU A 219 2.22 -6.87 12.56
C GLU A 219 1.94 -5.74 13.57
N ILE A 220 1.21 -4.69 13.18
CA ILE A 220 0.77 -3.64 14.13
C ILE A 220 -0.12 -4.26 15.21
N SER A 221 -1.06 -5.10 14.84
CA SER A 221 -2.00 -5.76 15.76
C SER A 221 -1.29 -6.68 16.74
N LYS A 222 -0.31 -7.44 16.27
CA LYS A 222 0.50 -8.37 17.07
C LYS A 222 1.42 -7.65 18.04
N HIS A 223 2.07 -6.57 17.60
CA HIS A 223 3.00 -5.81 18.45
C HIS A 223 2.30 -4.81 19.38
N ASN A 224 1.06 -4.44 19.08
CA ASN A 224 0.27 -3.49 19.87
C ASN A 224 -1.13 -4.06 20.17
N PRO A 225 -1.23 -5.15 20.95
CA PRO A 225 -2.50 -5.83 21.19
C PRO A 225 -3.54 -4.94 21.88
N ASN A 226 -3.08 -3.93 22.63
CA ASN A 226 -3.91 -3.01 23.40
C ASN A 226 -4.43 -1.80 22.61
N MET A 227 -4.07 -1.65 21.33
CA MET A 227 -4.61 -0.60 20.45
C MET A 227 -6.05 -0.92 20.06
N SER A 228 -6.87 0.12 19.91
CA SER A 228 -8.20 0.00 19.32
C SER A 228 -8.13 -0.42 17.85
N LEU A 229 -9.27 -0.82 17.28
CA LEU A 229 -9.35 -1.09 15.85
C LEU A 229 -8.96 0.15 15.02
N ASP A 230 -9.47 1.32 15.38
CA ASP A 230 -9.19 2.59 14.68
C ASP A 230 -7.71 2.98 14.73
N GLU A 231 -7.06 2.82 15.88
CA GLU A 231 -5.62 3.04 16.00
C GLU A 231 -4.86 2.12 15.04
N LYS A 232 -5.19 0.81 15.02
CA LYS A 232 -4.52 -0.16 14.13
C LYS A 232 -4.72 0.19 12.65
N LEU A 233 -5.94 0.54 12.25
CA LEU A 233 -6.26 0.97 10.90
C LEU A 233 -5.43 2.21 10.51
N TYR A 234 -5.37 3.20 11.39
CA TYR A 234 -4.69 4.46 11.11
C TYR A 234 -3.16 4.31 11.09
N TYR A 235 -2.59 3.56 12.03
CA TYR A 235 -1.16 3.24 12.00
C TYR A 235 -0.77 2.44 10.76
N THR A 236 -1.66 1.56 10.27
CA THR A 236 -1.45 0.85 9.00
C THR A 236 -1.40 1.83 7.85
N TYR A 237 -2.41 2.70 7.73
CA TYR A 237 -2.45 3.76 6.71
C TYR A 237 -1.19 4.63 6.70
N ASN A 238 -0.72 5.08 7.87
CA ASN A 238 0.48 5.91 7.97
C ASN A 238 1.79 5.23 7.55
N LYS A 239 1.84 3.89 7.58
CA LYS A 239 3.02 3.12 7.14
C LYS A 239 3.03 2.82 5.64
N LEU A 240 1.92 3.09 4.96
CA LEU A 240 1.75 2.83 3.54
C LEU A 240 2.19 4.04 2.71
N ASP A 241 2.95 3.79 1.64
CA ASP A 241 3.24 4.80 0.62
C ASP A 241 2.15 4.76 -0.45
N THR A 242 0.92 5.08 -0.02
CA THR A 242 -0.29 4.87 -0.82
C THR A 242 -0.88 6.16 -1.39
N ILE A 243 -1.51 6.08 -2.56
CA ILE A 243 -2.40 7.15 -3.06
C ILE A 243 -3.86 6.97 -2.62
N LYS A 244 -4.19 5.86 -1.94
CA LYS A 244 -5.53 5.64 -1.41
C LYS A 244 -5.76 6.52 -0.16
N THR A 245 -6.99 6.93 0.09
CA THR A 245 -7.38 7.63 1.32
C THR A 245 -7.31 6.68 2.52
N PHE A 246 -7.33 7.25 3.73
CA PHE A 246 -7.52 6.46 4.95
C PHE A 246 -8.78 5.58 4.85
N ASN A 247 -9.91 6.13 4.39
CA ASN A 247 -11.14 5.35 4.25
C ASN A 247 -11.00 4.21 3.23
N GLU A 248 -10.39 4.44 2.07
CA GLU A 248 -10.14 3.37 1.09
C GLU A 248 -9.25 2.26 1.67
N ILE A 249 -8.20 2.61 2.44
CA ILE A 249 -7.35 1.62 3.11
C ILE A 249 -8.10 0.91 4.24
N LYS A 250 -8.91 1.63 5.00
CA LYS A 250 -9.76 1.07 6.04
C LYS A 250 -10.67 -0.01 5.47
N GLU A 251 -11.43 0.30 4.41
CA GLU A 251 -12.34 -0.66 3.77
C GLU A 251 -11.59 -1.89 3.25
N ILE A 252 -10.41 -1.71 2.65
CA ILE A 252 -9.56 -2.83 2.21
C ILE A 252 -9.16 -3.72 3.40
N ILE A 253 -8.69 -3.13 4.50
CA ILE A 253 -8.30 -3.89 5.69
C ILE A 253 -9.50 -4.65 6.27
N LEU A 254 -10.65 -3.99 6.42
CA LEU A 254 -11.86 -4.59 6.97
C LEU A 254 -12.31 -5.79 6.12
N ASP A 255 -12.31 -5.67 4.79
CA ASP A 255 -12.65 -6.77 3.88
C ASP A 255 -11.69 -7.96 3.99
N ILE A 256 -10.38 -7.69 3.95
CA ILE A 256 -9.34 -8.72 4.11
C ILE A 256 -9.49 -9.47 5.44
N LYS A 257 -9.67 -8.73 6.53
CA LYS A 257 -9.79 -9.30 7.88
C LYS A 257 -11.20 -9.85 8.14
N LYS A 258 -12.14 -9.68 7.21
CA LYS A 258 -13.55 -10.06 7.34
C LYS A 258 -14.19 -9.48 8.59
N ILE A 259 -13.90 -8.21 8.86
CA ILE A 259 -14.46 -7.46 9.97
C ILE A 259 -15.62 -6.64 9.43
N ASP A 260 -16.84 -6.97 9.84
CA ASP A 260 -17.96 -6.04 9.72
C ASP A 260 -17.81 -4.98 10.82
N GLU A 261 -17.45 -3.74 10.43
CA GLU A 261 -17.18 -2.64 11.38
C GLU A 261 -18.40 -2.32 12.25
N LYS A 262 -19.60 -2.42 11.69
CA LYS A 262 -20.84 -2.17 12.42
C LYS A 262 -21.06 -3.27 13.46
N GLU A 263 -20.97 -4.54 13.08
CA GLU A 263 -21.08 -5.65 14.04
C GLU A 263 -19.98 -5.60 15.10
N TYR A 264 -18.76 -5.22 14.72
CA TYR A 264 -17.63 -5.07 15.66
C TYR A 264 -17.95 -4.08 16.79
N TYR A 265 -18.46 -2.90 16.44
CA TYR A 265 -18.80 -1.87 17.43
C TYR A 265 -20.13 -2.14 18.12
N PHE A 266 -21.10 -2.76 17.45
CA PHE A 266 -22.46 -2.94 17.98
C PHE A 266 -22.67 -4.27 18.72
N LYS A 267 -21.62 -5.10 18.85
CA LYS A 267 -21.69 -6.43 19.48
C LYS A 267 -22.32 -6.45 20.87
N ASP A 268 -22.15 -5.38 21.64
CA ASP A 268 -22.60 -5.26 23.03
C ASP A 268 -23.89 -4.41 23.17
N ILE A 269 -24.54 -4.06 22.06
CA ILE A 269 -25.80 -3.32 22.05
C ILE A 269 -26.97 -4.30 21.95
N ASN A 270 -28.06 -4.01 22.66
CA ASN A 270 -29.28 -4.78 22.53
C ASN A 270 -29.89 -4.67 21.12
N LYS A 271 -30.21 -5.82 20.52
CA LYS A 271 -30.76 -5.90 19.16
C LYS A 271 -32.12 -5.21 19.00
N ASP A 272 -32.96 -5.21 20.03
CA ASP A 272 -34.27 -4.54 20.00
C ASP A 272 -34.09 -3.02 19.98
N LEU A 273 -33.09 -2.50 20.70
CA LEU A 273 -32.72 -1.09 20.67
C LEU A 273 -32.19 -0.67 19.29
N ILE A 274 -31.29 -1.47 18.70
CA ILE A 274 -30.81 -1.26 17.31
C ILE A 274 -31.99 -1.21 16.35
N TYR A 275 -32.85 -2.23 16.38
CA TYR A 275 -34.00 -2.33 15.50
C TYR A 275 -34.94 -1.11 15.66
N TYR A 276 -35.21 -0.69 16.89
CA TYR A 276 -36.06 0.46 17.16
C TYR A 276 -35.48 1.75 16.59
N ILE A 277 -34.20 2.05 16.86
CA ILE A 277 -33.54 3.27 16.39
C ILE A 277 -33.49 3.30 14.85
N GLU A 278 -33.12 2.20 14.21
CA GLU A 278 -33.09 2.11 12.75
C GLU A 278 -34.46 2.30 12.10
N LYS A 279 -35.53 1.80 12.74
CA LYS A 279 -36.89 1.90 12.21
C LYS A 279 -37.57 3.24 12.47
N ASN A 280 -37.31 3.87 13.61
CA ASN A 280 -38.13 4.98 14.09
C ASN A 280 -37.37 6.30 14.18
N ILE A 281 -36.06 6.26 14.44
CA ILE A 281 -35.24 7.45 14.66
C ILE A 281 -34.48 7.83 13.38
N PHE A 282 -33.73 6.90 12.78
CA PHE A 282 -32.96 7.16 11.57
C PHE A 282 -33.77 7.77 10.40
N PRO A 283 -35.03 7.34 10.12
CA PRO A 283 -35.81 7.95 9.06
C PRO A 283 -36.12 9.44 9.25
N GLN A 284 -36.07 9.95 10.48
CA GLN A 284 -36.35 11.36 10.77
C GLN A 284 -35.25 12.28 10.22
N TYR A 285 -34.01 11.80 10.10
CA TYR A 285 -32.89 12.56 9.55
C TYR A 285 -33.03 12.85 8.04
N LYS A 286 -34.00 12.25 7.34
CA LYS A 286 -34.36 12.65 5.97
C LYS A 286 -34.91 14.08 5.89
N LYS A 287 -35.33 14.66 7.03
CA LYS A 287 -35.81 16.04 7.13
C LYS A 287 -34.66 17.05 7.29
N ASN A 288 -33.46 16.60 7.63
CA ASN A 288 -32.30 17.47 7.81
C ASN A 288 -31.69 17.85 6.45
N ASP A 289 -30.89 18.92 6.47
CA ASP A 289 -30.04 19.29 5.35
C ASP A 289 -28.98 18.20 5.03
N LYS A 290 -28.35 18.30 3.85
CA LYS A 290 -27.33 17.34 3.40
C LYS A 290 -26.10 17.26 4.31
N GLY A 291 -25.80 18.31 5.09
CA GLY A 291 -24.68 18.36 6.03
C GLY A 291 -24.96 17.75 7.41
N HIS A 292 -26.23 17.45 7.72
CA HIS A 292 -26.70 16.88 8.98
C HIS A 292 -27.65 15.69 8.77
N GLY A 293 -27.56 15.04 7.62
CA GLY A 293 -28.33 13.84 7.29
C GLY A 293 -27.83 12.60 8.02
N LEU A 294 -28.42 11.44 7.68
CA LEU A 294 -28.14 10.15 8.33
C LEU A 294 -26.65 9.76 8.27
N GLU A 295 -25.94 10.11 7.20
CA GLU A 295 -24.51 9.81 7.04
C GLU A 295 -23.66 10.42 8.17
N HIS A 296 -23.91 11.68 8.52
CA HIS A 296 -23.26 12.35 9.66
C HIS A 296 -23.52 11.59 10.97
N ILE A 297 -24.78 11.24 11.21
CA ILE A 297 -25.17 10.54 12.45
C ILE A 297 -24.50 9.18 12.56
N LEU A 298 -24.42 8.42 11.46
CA LEU A 298 -23.74 7.13 11.43
C LEU A 298 -22.24 7.28 11.70
N GLU A 299 -21.59 8.31 11.17
CA GLU A 299 -20.19 8.59 11.47
C GLU A 299 -19.99 8.98 12.94
N VAL A 300 -20.86 9.83 13.51
CA VAL A 300 -20.79 10.19 14.93
C VAL A 300 -20.98 8.97 15.83
N ILE A 301 -21.91 8.07 15.49
CA ILE A 301 -22.05 6.79 16.19
C ILE A 301 -20.75 5.99 16.10
N ARG A 302 -20.22 5.76 14.89
CA ARG A 302 -18.96 5.02 14.67
C ARG A 302 -17.81 5.61 15.51
N ARG A 303 -17.60 6.93 15.41
CA ARG A 303 -16.56 7.65 16.18
C ARG A 303 -16.77 7.57 17.67
N SER A 304 -18.01 7.61 18.16
CA SER A 304 -18.30 7.48 19.59
C SER A 304 -17.79 6.15 20.14
N PHE A 305 -18.01 5.05 19.41
CA PHE A 305 -17.50 3.73 19.77
C PHE A 305 -15.97 3.62 19.61
N ALA A 306 -15.41 4.15 18.52
CA ALA A 306 -13.97 4.16 18.30
C ALA A 306 -13.21 4.93 19.42
N LEU A 307 -13.75 6.07 19.87
CA LEU A 307 -13.19 6.84 20.98
C LEU A 307 -13.36 6.09 22.31
N ASN A 308 -14.52 5.49 22.57
CA ASN A 308 -14.74 4.67 23.78
C ASN A 308 -13.69 3.55 23.91
N GLU A 309 -13.38 2.87 22.81
CA GLU A 309 -12.35 1.82 22.75
C GLU A 309 -10.92 2.40 22.91
N THR A 310 -10.59 3.44 22.14
CA THR A 310 -9.26 4.08 22.12
C THR A 310 -8.87 4.61 23.50
N PHE A 311 -9.81 5.27 24.18
CA PHE A 311 -9.59 5.84 25.51
C PHE A 311 -9.94 4.89 26.66
N LYS A 312 -10.37 3.66 26.36
CA LYS A 312 -10.67 2.59 27.33
C LYS A 312 -11.65 3.04 28.42
N LEU A 313 -12.68 3.78 28.00
CA LEU A 313 -13.63 4.38 28.93
C LEU A 313 -14.65 3.38 29.46
N ASN A 314 -14.82 2.25 28.76
CA ASN A 314 -15.73 1.16 29.14
C ASN A 314 -17.17 1.65 29.37
N LEU A 315 -17.63 2.58 28.53
CA LEU A 315 -18.99 3.10 28.59
C LEU A 315 -20.01 2.04 28.16
N ASN A 316 -21.23 2.15 28.68
CA ASN A 316 -22.35 1.30 28.29
C ASN A 316 -22.75 1.58 26.83
N SER A 317 -22.75 0.54 26.01
CA SER A 317 -22.99 0.61 24.57
C SER A 317 -24.40 1.05 24.20
N ASP A 318 -25.43 0.68 24.99
CA ASP A 318 -26.82 1.08 24.74
C ASP A 318 -27.01 2.60 24.98
N LEU A 319 -26.41 3.12 26.05
CA LEU A 319 -26.41 4.56 26.36
C LEU A 319 -25.69 5.33 25.27
N LEU A 320 -24.47 4.90 24.93
CA LEU A 320 -23.65 5.54 23.91
C LEU A 320 -24.35 5.58 22.54
N TYR A 321 -24.91 4.45 22.11
CA TYR A 321 -25.64 4.34 20.87
C TYR A 321 -26.87 5.26 20.84
N SER A 322 -27.64 5.30 21.93
CA SER A 322 -28.84 6.13 22.03
C SER A 322 -28.50 7.63 22.02
N ILE A 323 -27.47 8.05 22.76
CA ILE A 323 -27.01 9.44 22.76
C ILE A 323 -26.60 9.86 21.35
N SER A 324 -25.72 9.08 20.70
CA SER A 324 -25.21 9.41 19.37
C SER A 324 -26.32 9.40 18.32
N ALA A 325 -27.28 8.47 18.41
CA ALA A 325 -28.41 8.40 17.49
C ALA A 325 -29.46 9.52 17.66
N PHE A 326 -29.51 10.18 18.82
CA PHE A 326 -30.47 11.26 19.09
C PHE A 326 -29.86 12.66 19.12
N HIS A 327 -28.54 12.83 19.30
CA HIS A 327 -27.95 14.14 19.66
C HIS A 327 -28.35 15.32 18.75
N ASP A 328 -28.50 15.07 17.45
CA ASP A 328 -28.85 16.05 16.42
C ASP A 328 -30.32 15.96 15.96
N LEU A 329 -31.15 15.16 16.64
CA LEU A 329 -32.56 14.96 16.29
C LEU A 329 -33.36 16.24 16.53
N GLY A 330 -34.11 16.69 15.52
CA GLY A 330 -34.89 17.92 15.61
C GLY A 330 -34.14 19.18 15.16
N LYS A 331 -32.93 19.05 14.60
CA LYS A 331 -32.19 20.17 13.98
C LYS A 331 -32.96 20.87 12.85
N TYR A 332 -33.80 20.13 12.12
CA TYR A 332 -34.74 20.66 11.13
C TYR A 332 -35.86 21.53 11.71
N ILE A 333 -36.08 21.51 13.04
CA ILE A 333 -37.07 22.32 13.74
C ILE A 333 -36.46 23.67 14.11
N ASP A 334 -35.34 23.65 14.84
CA ASP A 334 -34.55 24.84 15.16
C ASP A 334 -33.08 24.47 15.39
N SER A 335 -32.22 24.87 14.48
CA SER A 335 -30.78 24.63 14.58
C SER A 335 -30.13 25.33 15.77
N SER A 336 -30.70 26.40 16.33
CA SER A 336 -30.07 27.15 17.41
C SER A 336 -30.23 26.49 18.79
N THR A 337 -31.30 25.72 18.99
CA THR A 337 -31.64 25.05 20.26
C THR A 337 -31.82 23.53 20.14
N HIS A 338 -31.35 22.93 19.03
CA HIS A 338 -31.57 21.52 18.69
C HIS A 338 -31.12 20.53 19.77
N GLU A 339 -30.10 20.83 20.57
CA GLU A 339 -29.65 19.98 21.68
C GLU A 339 -30.75 19.78 22.74
N LYS A 340 -31.53 20.82 23.02
CA LYS A 340 -32.67 20.75 23.97
C LYS A 340 -33.86 20.05 23.34
N ILE A 341 -34.07 20.27 22.04
CA ILE A 341 -35.13 19.62 21.28
C ILE A 341 -34.85 18.12 21.22
N ALA A 342 -33.64 17.72 20.85
CA ALA A 342 -33.17 16.33 20.83
C ALA A 342 -33.36 15.65 22.18
N ALA A 343 -32.94 16.32 23.26
CA ALA A 343 -33.09 15.84 24.62
C ALA A 343 -34.56 15.66 25.01
N SER A 344 -35.44 16.62 24.67
CA SER A 344 -36.88 16.51 24.88
C SER A 344 -37.50 15.38 24.06
N MET A 345 -37.10 15.22 22.79
CA MET A 345 -37.60 14.15 21.93
C MET A 345 -37.20 12.77 22.45
N PHE A 346 -35.97 12.60 22.93
CA PHE A 346 -35.55 11.40 23.64
C PHE A 346 -36.34 11.20 24.93
N ALA A 347 -36.48 12.25 25.73
CA ALA A 347 -37.21 12.21 26.99
C ALA A 347 -38.67 11.82 26.81
N ASP A 348 -39.30 12.20 25.69
CA ASP A 348 -40.70 11.91 25.38
C ASP A 348 -40.94 10.58 24.67
N ASP A 349 -39.90 10.01 24.05
CA ASP A 349 -39.99 8.74 23.32
C ASP A 349 -40.44 7.59 24.24
N LYS A 350 -41.55 6.95 23.87
CA LYS A 350 -42.19 5.92 24.68
C LYS A 350 -41.32 4.68 24.84
N PHE A 351 -40.64 4.25 23.79
CA PHE A 351 -39.76 3.09 23.86
C PHE A 351 -38.57 3.38 24.78
N MET A 352 -37.97 4.57 24.66
CA MET A 352 -36.83 4.96 25.52
C MET A 352 -37.21 5.06 27.00
N LYS A 353 -38.45 5.50 27.30
CA LYS A 353 -39.01 5.47 28.68
C LYS A 353 -39.17 4.07 29.25
N GLU A 354 -39.57 3.11 28.42
CA GLU A 354 -39.79 1.72 28.84
C GLU A 354 -38.48 0.92 28.89
N TYR A 355 -37.50 1.27 28.05
CA TYR A 355 -36.24 0.55 27.89
C TYR A 355 -35.18 0.93 28.93
N PHE A 356 -34.98 2.22 29.17
CA PHE A 356 -33.93 2.71 30.07
C PHE A 356 -34.44 2.99 31.48
N SER A 357 -33.57 2.80 32.48
CA SER A 357 -33.85 3.26 33.85
C SER A 357 -33.90 4.79 33.92
N GLU A 358 -34.57 5.36 34.92
CA GLU A 358 -34.61 6.83 35.07
C GLU A 358 -33.20 7.45 35.24
N GLU A 359 -32.27 6.72 35.86
CA GLU A 359 -30.87 7.14 36.00
C GLU A 359 -30.14 7.16 34.64
N ASP A 360 -30.28 6.10 33.84
CA ASP A 360 -29.70 6.05 32.49
C ASP A 360 -30.31 7.13 31.57
N ARG A 361 -31.62 7.36 31.68
CA ARG A 361 -32.32 8.41 30.92
C ARG A 361 -31.78 9.79 31.28
N GLU A 362 -31.53 10.08 32.55
CA GLU A 362 -30.93 11.34 32.98
C GLU A 362 -29.53 11.53 32.39
N ILE A 363 -28.71 10.47 32.35
CA ILE A 363 -27.37 10.50 31.71
C ILE A 363 -27.49 10.81 30.22
N ILE A 364 -28.40 10.12 29.51
CA ILE A 364 -28.59 10.30 28.06
C ILE A 364 -29.04 11.73 27.74
N ILE A 365 -30.06 12.23 28.45
CA ILE A 365 -30.59 13.58 28.26
C ILE A 365 -29.49 14.63 28.46
N LYS A 366 -28.73 14.54 29.55
CA LYS A 366 -27.63 15.48 29.82
C LYS A 366 -26.54 15.42 28.76
N ALA A 367 -26.13 14.22 28.35
CA ALA A 367 -25.12 14.06 27.31
C ALA A 367 -25.57 14.61 25.95
N ILE A 368 -26.84 14.44 25.58
CA ILE A 368 -27.43 15.04 24.37
C ILE A 368 -27.37 16.57 24.46
N GLU A 369 -27.78 17.17 25.58
CA GLU A 369 -27.70 18.63 25.77
C GLU A 369 -26.26 19.16 25.70
N ASP A 370 -25.30 18.38 26.22
CA ASP A 370 -23.88 18.77 26.35
C ASP A 370 -23.06 18.58 25.06
N HIS A 371 -23.61 18.03 23.97
CA HIS A 371 -22.79 17.73 22.79
C HIS A 371 -22.18 18.99 22.12
N ARG A 372 -22.75 20.18 22.38
CA ARG A 372 -22.22 21.48 21.91
C ARG A 372 -21.27 22.17 22.89
N SER A 373 -21.04 21.59 24.06
CA SER A 373 -20.23 22.15 25.14
C SER A 373 -18.84 22.61 24.69
N SER A 374 -18.36 23.65 25.37
CA SER A 374 -17.05 24.28 25.13
C SER A 374 -16.10 24.03 26.32
N LYS A 375 -14.82 24.44 26.24
CA LYS A 375 -13.88 24.36 27.37
C LYS A 375 -14.32 25.19 28.59
N GLU A 376 -15.08 26.25 28.38
CA GLU A 376 -15.64 27.11 29.43
C GLU A 376 -16.97 26.57 29.99
N ASP A 377 -17.55 25.54 29.34
CA ASP A 377 -18.84 24.93 29.67
C ASP A 377 -18.71 23.41 29.50
N GLU A 378 -17.95 22.78 30.39
CA GLU A 378 -17.54 21.37 30.31
C GLU A 378 -18.77 20.42 30.42
N PRO A 379 -18.85 19.36 29.58
CA PRO A 379 -19.92 18.38 29.68
C PRO A 379 -20.05 17.75 31.07
N ARG A 380 -21.28 17.50 31.51
CA ARG A 380 -21.60 16.96 32.83
C ARG A 380 -21.21 15.49 33.01
N SER A 381 -20.84 14.80 31.93
CA SER A 381 -20.47 13.38 31.95
C SER A 381 -19.45 13.03 30.86
N VAL A 382 -18.77 11.89 31.05
CA VAL A 382 -17.88 11.30 30.03
C VAL A 382 -18.63 10.99 28.74
N TYR A 383 -19.91 10.64 28.81
CA TYR A 383 -20.76 10.48 27.63
C TYR A 383 -20.90 11.80 26.85
N GLY A 384 -21.12 12.92 27.55
CA GLY A 384 -21.13 14.26 26.96
C GLY A 384 -19.80 14.65 26.31
N MET A 385 -18.67 14.30 26.94
CA MET A 385 -17.34 14.50 26.37
C MET A 385 -17.10 13.69 25.09
N ILE A 386 -17.55 12.43 25.07
CA ILE A 386 -17.42 11.56 23.90
C ILE A 386 -18.28 12.06 22.74
N ILE A 387 -19.57 12.35 22.96
CA ILE A 387 -20.43 12.81 21.88
C ILE A 387 -19.95 14.15 21.31
N SER A 388 -19.51 15.06 22.18
CA SER A 388 -18.94 16.34 21.76
C SER A 388 -17.68 16.16 20.92
N SER A 389 -16.81 15.20 21.27
CA SER A 389 -15.59 14.89 20.50
C SER A 389 -15.87 14.14 19.20
N ALA A 390 -16.83 13.21 19.21
CA ALA A 390 -17.22 12.40 18.06
C ALA A 390 -17.91 13.24 16.96
N ASP A 391 -18.65 14.28 17.35
CA ASP A 391 -19.31 15.22 16.44
C ASP A 391 -18.34 16.21 15.76
N ARG A 392 -17.08 16.26 16.20
CA ARG A 392 -16.06 17.08 15.52
C ARG A 392 -15.58 16.44 14.22
N ASN A 393 -15.36 17.29 13.21
CA ASN A 393 -14.82 16.85 11.94
C ASN A 393 -13.35 16.40 12.10
N THR A 394 -12.99 15.35 11.37
CA THR A 394 -11.63 14.83 11.28
C THR A 394 -11.14 14.60 9.86
N ASP A 395 -11.84 15.16 8.89
CA ASP A 395 -11.50 15.05 7.48
C ASP A 395 -11.70 16.40 6.77
N ILE A 396 -10.70 16.82 5.99
CA ILE A 396 -10.68 18.10 5.29
C ILE A 396 -11.80 18.15 4.26
N ASN A 397 -12.02 17.06 3.51
CA ASN A 397 -13.05 17.02 2.46
C ASN A 397 -14.44 17.18 3.07
N THR A 398 -14.70 16.56 4.21
CA THR A 398 -15.94 16.69 4.99
C THR A 398 -16.14 18.12 5.47
N VAL A 399 -15.10 18.77 6.02
CA VAL A 399 -15.19 20.20 6.40
C VAL A 399 -15.56 21.07 5.19
N PHE A 400 -14.97 20.80 4.03
CA PHE A 400 -15.21 21.57 2.81
C PHE A 400 -16.63 21.37 2.29
N ARG A 401 -17.09 20.13 2.16
CA ARG A 401 -18.46 19.80 1.73
C ARG A 401 -19.51 20.41 2.67
N ARG A 402 -19.34 20.23 3.99
CA ARG A 402 -20.28 20.78 4.98
C ARG A 402 -20.30 22.30 4.96
N SER A 403 -19.13 22.93 4.87
CA SER A 403 -19.05 24.39 4.73
C SER A 403 -19.83 24.84 3.49
N TYR A 404 -19.59 24.22 2.33
CA TYR A 404 -20.24 24.57 1.07
C TYR A 404 -21.76 24.51 1.16
N PHE A 405 -22.34 23.43 1.69
CA PHE A 405 -23.80 23.32 1.84
C PHE A 405 -24.38 24.39 2.78
N VAL A 406 -23.70 24.71 3.88
CA VAL A 406 -24.10 25.84 4.74
C VAL A 406 -24.00 27.17 4.00
N GLY A 407 -23.00 27.33 3.14
CA GLY A 407 -22.85 28.49 2.26
C GLY A 407 -24.00 28.64 1.26
N LEU A 408 -24.38 27.54 0.59
CA LEU A 408 -25.51 27.50 -0.33
C LEU A 408 -26.83 27.92 0.34
N GLU A 409 -27.07 27.47 1.57
CA GLU A 409 -28.30 27.79 2.30
C GLU A 409 -28.33 29.26 2.74
N ARG A 410 -27.23 29.75 3.32
CA ARG A 410 -27.22 31.06 4.01
C ARG A 410 -26.85 32.23 3.11
N GLN A 411 -26.06 31.99 2.07
CA GLN A 411 -25.50 33.03 1.20
C GLN A 411 -25.33 32.54 -0.26
N PRO A 412 -26.40 32.03 -0.90
CA PRO A 412 -26.34 31.39 -2.23
C PRO A 412 -25.74 32.27 -3.33
N ASN A 413 -25.91 33.60 -3.22
CA ASN A 413 -25.50 34.55 -4.24
C ASN A 413 -24.07 35.09 -4.04
N THR A 414 -23.32 34.61 -3.05
CA THR A 414 -21.91 35.00 -2.85
C THR A 414 -21.05 34.40 -3.96
N VAL A 415 -20.16 35.20 -4.53
CA VAL A 415 -19.18 34.74 -5.53
C VAL A 415 -18.22 33.76 -4.87
N ILE A 416 -17.89 32.64 -5.54
CA ILE A 416 -17.07 31.57 -4.97
C ILE A 416 -15.72 32.09 -4.45
N SER A 417 -15.04 32.97 -5.19
CA SER A 417 -13.76 33.55 -4.74
C SER A 417 -13.88 34.30 -3.41
N GLU A 418 -14.93 35.09 -3.24
CA GLU A 418 -15.22 35.80 -1.98
C GLU A 418 -15.59 34.82 -0.86
N TYR A 419 -16.39 33.81 -1.19
CA TYR A 419 -16.80 32.77 -0.24
C TYR A 419 -15.61 31.93 0.24
N LEU A 420 -14.63 31.64 -0.64
CA LEU A 420 -13.40 30.93 -0.29
C LEU A 420 -12.55 31.75 0.70
N THR A 421 -12.39 33.07 0.45
CA THR A 421 -11.69 33.98 1.37
C THR A 421 -12.36 33.98 2.75
N PHE A 422 -13.67 34.22 2.77
CA PHE A 422 -14.48 34.20 4.00
C PHE A 422 -14.34 32.86 4.75
N THR A 423 -14.43 31.75 4.02
CA THR A 423 -14.35 30.41 4.60
C THR A 423 -12.96 30.14 5.17
N ARG A 424 -11.90 30.51 4.46
CA ARG A 424 -10.52 30.35 4.92
C ARG A 424 -10.27 31.14 6.20
N GLU A 425 -10.70 32.40 6.28
CA GLU A 425 -10.58 33.23 7.49
C GLU A 425 -11.31 32.61 8.69
N ARG A 426 -12.54 32.13 8.46
CA ARG A 426 -13.32 31.42 9.49
C ARG A 426 -12.62 30.16 9.98
N LEU A 427 -12.05 29.36 9.07
CA LEU A 427 -11.33 28.12 9.41
C LEU A 427 -9.99 28.39 10.09
N LEU A 428 -9.25 29.45 9.69
CA LEU A 428 -8.04 29.90 10.37
C LEU A 428 -8.29 30.23 11.83
N LYS A 429 -9.42 30.90 12.13
CA LYS A 429 -9.84 31.15 13.52
C LYS A 429 -10.24 29.86 14.23
N LYS A 430 -11.09 29.04 13.60
CA LYS A 430 -11.66 27.81 14.18
C LYS A 430 -10.58 26.77 14.53
N TYR A 431 -9.54 26.64 13.71
CA TYR A 431 -8.48 25.65 13.86
C TYR A 431 -7.13 26.28 14.25
N SER A 432 -7.16 27.49 14.82
CA SER A 432 -5.96 28.21 15.26
C SER A 432 -5.17 27.43 16.33
N LEU A 433 -3.90 27.79 16.52
CA LEU A 433 -3.09 27.28 17.63
C LEU A 433 -3.53 27.89 18.97
N ASP A 434 -3.89 29.17 18.95
CA ASP A 434 -4.19 29.94 20.16
C ASP A 434 -5.57 29.61 20.74
N ASN A 435 -6.54 29.28 19.88
CA ASN A 435 -7.91 28.95 20.29
C ASN A 435 -8.55 27.91 19.34
N PRO A 436 -8.08 26.65 19.37
CA PRO A 436 -8.65 25.58 18.55
C PRO A 436 -10.07 25.21 19.01
N GLU A 437 -10.87 24.69 18.07
CA GLU A 437 -12.13 24.02 18.37
C GLU A 437 -11.96 23.00 19.52
N ASN A 438 -12.92 23.01 20.45
CA ASN A 438 -12.85 22.18 21.63
C ASN A 438 -13.08 20.72 21.29
N ILE A 439 -12.17 19.89 21.79
CA ILE A 439 -12.20 18.44 21.73
C ILE A 439 -11.72 17.93 23.09
N PHE A 440 -12.45 16.96 23.65
CA PHE A 440 -12.15 16.40 24.98
C PHE A 440 -11.30 15.14 24.86
N HIS A 441 -11.47 14.40 23.76
CA HIS A 441 -10.76 13.17 23.46
C HIS A 441 -9.99 13.29 22.13
N GLU A 442 -8.75 13.76 22.21
CA GLU A 442 -7.86 13.97 21.06
C GLU A 442 -7.18 12.66 20.61
N ASP A 443 -7.78 11.97 19.65
CA ASP A 443 -7.20 10.76 19.06
C ASP A 443 -6.15 11.08 17.97
N ILE A 444 -5.46 10.04 17.50
CA ILE A 444 -4.45 10.17 16.43
C ILE A 444 -5.06 10.72 15.13
N ILE A 445 -6.32 10.39 14.87
CA ILE A 445 -7.05 10.82 13.66
C ILE A 445 -7.25 12.33 13.70
N TYR A 446 -7.79 12.87 14.79
CA TYR A 446 -7.95 14.32 14.97
C TYR A 446 -6.61 15.06 14.96
N ASN A 447 -5.59 14.53 15.63
CA ASN A 447 -4.27 15.16 15.70
C ASN A 447 -3.60 15.32 14.33
N ASN A 448 -3.80 14.36 13.43
CA ASN A 448 -3.29 14.48 12.07
C ASN A 448 -4.16 15.42 11.23
N PHE A 449 -5.49 15.30 11.33
CA PHE A 449 -6.42 16.22 10.68
C PHE A 449 -6.11 17.68 11.00
N ILE A 450 -5.95 18.04 12.28
CA ILE A 450 -5.74 19.43 12.69
C ILE A 450 -4.39 19.95 12.19
N LYS A 451 -3.37 19.08 12.14
CA LYS A 451 -2.06 19.41 11.58
C LYS A 451 -2.16 19.69 10.08
N GLU A 452 -2.75 18.78 9.31
CA GLU A 452 -2.91 18.93 7.86
C GLU A 452 -3.80 20.13 7.50
N MET A 453 -4.88 20.35 8.25
CA MET A 453 -5.75 21.51 8.10
C MET A 453 -4.98 22.81 8.34
N ARG A 454 -4.19 22.90 9.42
CA ARG A 454 -3.36 24.09 9.71
C ARG A 454 -2.33 24.34 8.61
N GLU A 455 -1.64 23.31 8.13
CA GLU A 455 -0.69 23.42 7.01
C GLU A 455 -1.37 23.90 5.72
N LEU A 456 -2.54 23.32 5.39
CA LEU A 456 -3.34 23.72 4.24
C LEU A 456 -3.79 25.18 4.32
N LEU A 457 -4.27 25.62 5.48
CA LEU A 457 -4.76 26.98 5.68
C LEU A 457 -3.65 28.05 5.56
N GLN A 458 -2.37 27.70 5.73
CA GLN A 458 -1.26 28.62 5.47
C GLN A 458 -1.03 28.87 3.97
N ASN A 459 -1.47 27.99 3.09
CA ASN A 459 -1.30 28.11 1.65
C ASN A 459 -2.64 28.38 0.95
N GLU A 460 -2.94 29.66 0.72
CA GLU A 460 -4.20 30.10 0.13
C GLU A 460 -4.47 29.49 -1.25
N THR A 461 -3.46 29.43 -2.12
CA THR A 461 -3.59 28.84 -3.45
C THR A 461 -4.00 27.37 -3.36
N ARG A 462 -3.28 26.59 -2.54
CA ARG A 462 -3.56 25.16 -2.33
C ARG A 462 -4.92 24.94 -1.67
N PHE A 463 -5.29 25.76 -0.69
CA PHE A 463 -6.61 25.74 -0.07
C PHE A 463 -7.71 25.96 -1.12
N ASN A 464 -7.60 27.02 -1.93
CA ASN A 464 -8.58 27.35 -2.95
C ASN A 464 -8.71 26.25 -4.01
N GLU A 465 -7.59 25.67 -4.44
CA GLU A 465 -7.56 24.54 -5.40
C GLU A 465 -8.24 23.30 -4.83
N LEU A 466 -7.87 22.88 -3.62
CA LEU A 466 -8.47 21.70 -3.00
C LEU A 466 -9.96 21.90 -2.70
N TYR A 467 -10.36 23.06 -2.18
CA TYR A 467 -11.77 23.37 -1.91
C TYR A 467 -12.61 23.36 -3.18
N SER A 468 -12.10 23.97 -4.25
CA SER A 468 -12.76 23.98 -5.55
C SER A 468 -12.92 22.58 -6.09
N LEU A 469 -11.89 21.76 -5.95
CA LEU A 469 -11.90 20.40 -6.45
C LEU A 469 -12.88 19.51 -5.69
N VAL A 470 -12.86 19.55 -4.36
CA VAL A 470 -13.77 18.77 -3.49
C VAL A 470 -15.24 19.09 -3.76
N ASN A 471 -15.55 20.33 -4.10
CA ASN A 471 -16.92 20.81 -4.37
C ASN A 471 -17.21 20.99 -5.87
N ASN A 472 -16.34 20.50 -6.76
CA ASN A 472 -16.51 20.53 -8.21
C ASN A 472 -16.74 21.94 -8.81
N PHE A 473 -16.11 22.97 -8.27
CA PHE A 473 -16.17 24.31 -8.83
C PHE A 473 -15.37 24.39 -10.14
N VAL A 474 -16.08 24.67 -11.24
CA VAL A 474 -15.49 24.82 -12.58
C VAL A 474 -14.99 26.26 -12.83
N ASP A 475 -15.67 27.25 -12.24
CA ASP A 475 -15.30 28.67 -12.31
C ASP A 475 -15.58 29.35 -10.96
N ARG A 476 -14.57 30.04 -10.41
CA ARG A 476 -14.66 30.74 -9.11
C ARG A 476 -15.32 32.12 -9.20
N ASN A 477 -15.62 32.60 -10.41
CA ASN A 477 -16.37 33.84 -10.63
C ASN A 477 -17.89 33.63 -10.58
N LEU A 478 -18.35 32.38 -10.58
CA LEU A 478 -19.75 32.05 -10.36
C LEU A 478 -20.14 32.24 -8.89
N THR A 479 -21.42 32.49 -8.66
CA THR A 479 -22.02 32.39 -7.33
C THR A 479 -22.16 30.93 -6.89
N LEU A 480 -22.31 30.69 -5.58
CA LEU A 480 -22.49 29.32 -5.05
C LEU A 480 -23.68 28.61 -5.71
N ILE A 481 -24.81 29.29 -5.88
CA ILE A 481 -26.02 28.71 -6.50
C ILE A 481 -25.86 28.45 -8.00
N GLU A 482 -25.12 29.29 -8.73
CA GLU A 482 -24.81 29.06 -10.14
C GLU A 482 -23.91 27.81 -10.32
N SER A 483 -22.97 27.61 -9.40
CA SER A 483 -22.09 26.44 -9.43
C SER A 483 -22.85 25.14 -9.23
N GLU A 484 -23.81 25.09 -8.31
CA GLU A 484 -24.63 23.89 -8.05
C GLU A 484 -25.40 23.45 -9.32
N ASN A 485 -25.93 24.43 -10.07
CA ASN A 485 -26.64 24.17 -11.32
C ASN A 485 -25.72 23.68 -12.45
N SER A 486 -24.43 24.04 -12.40
CA SER A 486 -23.42 23.65 -13.40
C SER A 486 -22.77 22.28 -13.14
N SER A 487 -22.77 21.82 -11.89
CA SER A 487 -22.05 20.63 -11.41
C SER A 487 -22.74 19.28 -11.67
N ASN A 488 -23.90 19.26 -12.34
CA ASN A 488 -24.64 18.02 -12.68
C ASN A 488 -23.96 17.13 -13.75
N LYS A 489 -22.64 17.23 -13.95
CA LYS A 489 -21.87 16.38 -14.87
C LYS A 489 -20.51 16.00 -14.27
N ASN A 490 -20.33 14.69 -14.05
CA ASN A 490 -19.09 13.94 -13.77
C ASN A 490 -18.66 13.79 -12.30
N GLU A 491 -19.10 12.71 -11.67
CA GLU A 491 -18.66 12.28 -10.32
C GLU A 491 -17.42 11.36 -10.30
N SER A 492 -16.78 11.00 -11.41
CA SER A 492 -15.85 9.85 -11.41
C SER A 492 -14.36 10.14 -11.68
N ASN A 493 -13.80 11.31 -11.37
CA ASN A 493 -12.35 11.55 -11.56
C ASN A 493 -11.69 12.63 -10.67
N ILE A 494 -12.34 13.00 -9.56
CA ILE A 494 -11.96 14.18 -8.74
C ILE A 494 -10.94 13.83 -7.63
N ASP A 495 -11.02 12.64 -7.05
CA ASP A 495 -10.20 12.24 -5.90
C ASP A 495 -8.70 12.11 -6.20
N LEU A 496 -8.30 11.77 -7.43
CA LEU A 496 -6.89 11.61 -7.80
C LEU A 496 -6.14 12.95 -7.85
N LYS A 497 -6.77 14.02 -8.35
CA LYS A 497 -6.15 15.36 -8.46
C LYS A 497 -6.09 16.10 -7.12
N ALA A 498 -7.02 15.81 -6.21
CA ALA A 498 -7.07 16.41 -4.88
C ALA A 498 -5.88 15.96 -4.04
N LYS A 499 -5.46 14.71 -4.27
CA LYS A 499 -4.40 14.04 -3.53
C LYS A 499 -2.99 14.46 -3.95
N GLU A 500 -2.76 14.78 -5.22
CA GLU A 500 -1.49 15.37 -5.67
C GLU A 500 -1.23 16.73 -5.01
N LEU A 501 -2.30 17.49 -4.74
CA LEU A 501 -2.23 18.79 -4.07
C LEU A 501 -2.07 18.65 -2.56
N THR A 502 -2.46 17.53 -1.94
CA THR A 502 -2.26 17.29 -0.50
C THR A 502 -0.88 16.70 -0.14
N LYS A 503 -0.21 15.96 -1.05
CA LYS A 503 1.04 15.23 -0.76
C LYS A 503 2.35 15.88 -1.21
N LYS A 504 2.35 17.02 -1.91
CA LYS A 504 3.62 17.71 -2.25
C LYS A 504 4.28 18.31 -1.01
N LYS A 505 5.20 17.53 -0.42
CA LYS A 505 6.35 18.04 0.33
C LYS A 505 7.35 18.70 -0.61
#